data_AF-A0A1I6I9A2-F1
#
_entry.id   AF-A0A1I6I9A2-F1
#
_cell.length_a   1.000
_cell.length_b   1.000
_cell.length_c   1.000
_cell.angle_alpha   90.00
_cell.angle_beta   90.00
_cell.angle_gamma   90.00
#
_symmetry.space_group_name_H-M   'P 1'
#
loop_
_entity.id
_entity.type
_entity.pdbx_description
1 polymer ?
#
loop_
_entity_poly.entity_id
_entity_poly.type
_entity_poly.pdbx_seq_one_letter_code
_entity_poly.pdbx_strand_id
1 'polypeptide(L)' 'MTVPPPSVDDHDIGTEEVDPRPFADLVAAVMEVRSCSKPDAESWVEDVGIDHAERVVRARWR' A
#
# COMPACT_ATOMS: atom_id res chain seq x y z
N MET A 1 37.83 -8.58 28.57
CA MET A 1 37.48 -8.89 27.17
C MET A 1 36.25 -8.06 26.85
N THR A 2 36.40 -7.05 25.99
CA THR A 2 35.33 -6.10 25.66
C THR A 2 34.84 -6.45 24.27
N VAL A 3 33.57 -6.84 24.15
CA VAL A 3 32.94 -7.16 22.86
C VAL A 3 32.73 -5.86 22.09
N PRO A 4 33.18 -5.73 20.83
CA PRO A 4 32.92 -4.54 20.04
C PRO A 4 31.40 -4.41 19.78
N PRO A 5 30.86 -3.18 19.73
CA PRO A 5 29.45 -2.98 19.40
C PRO A 5 29.16 -3.54 17.99
N PRO A 6 27.96 -4.09 17.74
CA PRO A 6 27.62 -4.55 16.41
C PRO A 6 27.67 -3.35 15.45
N SER A 7 28.42 -3.50 14.35
CA SER A 7 28.29 -2.61 13.19
C SER A 7 26.84 -2.64 12.78
N VAL A 8 26.14 -1.54 13.04
CA VAL A 8 24.84 -1.29 12.43
C VAL A 8 25.20 -0.99 10.98
N ASP A 9 25.01 -1.97 10.10
CA ASP A 9 24.89 -1.69 8.67
C ASP A 9 23.81 -0.61 8.58
N ASP A 10 24.25 0.61 8.27
CA ASP A 10 23.40 1.73 7.89
C ASP A 10 22.73 1.27 6.59
N HIS A 11 21.64 0.52 6.76
CA HIS A 11 20.76 0.17 5.68
C HIS A 11 20.28 1.51 5.18
N ASP A 12 20.88 1.95 4.07
CA ASP A 12 20.55 3.15 3.33
C ASP A 12 19.04 3.15 3.15
N ILE A 13 18.32 3.75 4.11
CA ILE A 13 16.91 4.09 3.99
C ILE A 13 16.96 5.29 3.06
N GLY A 14 17.29 5.03 1.80
CA GLY A 14 17.14 5.96 0.73
C GLY A 14 15.75 6.55 0.92
N THR A 15 15.70 7.86 1.11
CA THR A 15 14.46 8.62 1.05
C THR A 15 14.03 8.66 -0.42
N GLU A 16 13.92 7.48 -1.03
CA GLU A 16 13.16 7.29 -2.22
C GLU A 16 11.75 7.58 -1.75
N GLU A 17 11.15 8.65 -2.26
CA GLU A 17 9.71 8.82 -2.21
C GLU A 17 9.16 7.48 -2.70
N VAL A 18 8.73 6.65 -1.76
CA VAL A 18 7.98 5.44 -2.06
C VAL A 18 6.68 6.00 -2.60
N ASP A 19 6.68 6.30 -3.90
CA ASP A 19 5.49 6.51 -4.69
C ASP A 19 4.60 5.35 -4.26
N PRO A 20 3.51 5.61 -3.50
CA PRO A 20 2.85 4.58 -2.72
C PRO A 20 2.53 3.50 -3.72
N ARG A 21 3.24 2.34 -3.60
CA ARG A 21 3.23 1.32 -4.66
C ARG A 21 1.79 1.20 -5.08
N PRO A 22 1.44 1.36 -6.38
CA PRO A 22 0.07 1.22 -6.83
C PRO A 22 -0.43 -0.04 -6.17
N PHE A 23 -1.43 0.09 -5.27
CA PHE A 23 -1.65 -0.85 -4.18
C PHE A 23 -1.41 -2.26 -4.72
N ALA A 24 -0.35 -2.93 -4.24
CA ALA A 24 0.08 -4.20 -4.84
C ALA A 24 -1.08 -5.21 -4.88
N ASP A 25 -2.06 -4.98 -4.00
CA ASP A 25 -3.42 -5.47 -4.10
C ASP A 25 -4.44 -4.30 -4.01
N LEU A 26 -4.93 -3.82 -5.15
CA LEU A 26 -5.97 -2.79 -5.24
C LEU A 26 -7.26 -3.22 -4.51
N VAL A 27 -7.57 -4.51 -4.51
CA VAL A 27 -8.76 -5.06 -3.85
C VAL A 27 -8.61 -4.91 -2.34
N ALA A 28 -7.45 -5.23 -1.77
CA ALA A 28 -7.20 -5.02 -0.34
C ALA A 28 -7.36 -3.54 0.06
N ALA A 29 -6.89 -2.63 -0.78
CA ALA A 29 -7.06 -1.19 -0.58
C ALA A 29 -8.53 -0.77 -0.56
N VAL A 30 -9.30 -1.30 -1.52
CA VAL A 30 -10.74 -1.05 -1.61
C VAL A 30 -11.48 -1.62 -0.40
N MET A 31 -11.09 -2.81 0.06
CA MET A 31 -11.64 -3.41 1.29
C MET A 31 -11.43 -2.49 2.49
N GLU A 32 -10.23 -1.94 2.67
CA GLU A 32 -9.95 -1.00 3.76
C GLU A 32 -10.76 0.31 3.63
N VAL A 33 -10.77 0.90 2.44
CA VAL A 33 -11.44 2.19 2.18
C VAL A 33 -12.95 2.08 2.33
N ARG A 34 -13.54 0.97 1.86
CA ARG A 34 -14.99 0.75 1.86
C ARG A 34 -15.49 -0.11 3.01
N SER A 35 -14.59 -0.64 3.85
CA SER A 35 -14.91 -1.56 4.95
C SER A 35 -15.80 -2.73 4.48
N CYS A 36 -15.46 -3.32 3.33
CA CYS A 36 -16.23 -4.39 2.71
C CYS A 36 -15.43 -5.69 2.60
N SER A 37 -16.13 -6.78 2.30
CA SER A 37 -15.48 -8.07 2.07
C SER A 37 -14.71 -8.09 0.75
N LYS A 38 -13.77 -9.03 0.61
CA LYS A 38 -13.00 -9.22 -0.63
C LYS A 38 -13.90 -9.38 -1.87
N PRO A 39 -14.92 -10.26 -1.91
CA PRO A 39 -15.75 -10.40 -3.10
C PRO A 39 -16.53 -9.12 -3.45
N ASP A 40 -16.96 -8.34 -2.44
CA ASP A 40 -17.61 -7.05 -2.69
C ASP A 40 -16.62 -6.02 -3.27
N ALA A 41 -15.37 -6.06 -2.82
CA ALA A 41 -14.31 -5.19 -3.33
C ALA A 41 -13.94 -5.56 -4.78
N GLU A 42 -13.79 -6.86 -5.08
CA GLU A 42 -13.53 -7.36 -6.44
C GLU A 42 -14.65 -6.97 -7.41
N SER A 43 -15.90 -7.29 -7.05
CA SER A 43 -17.07 -6.94 -7.86
C SER A 43 -17.16 -5.43 -8.10
N TRP A 44 -16.83 -4.63 -7.09
CA TRP A 44 -16.87 -3.18 -7.26
C TRP A 44 -15.75 -2.66 -8.17
N VAL A 45 -14.52 -3.20 -8.05
CA VAL A 45 -13.42 -2.84 -8.94
C VAL A 45 -13.74 -3.21 -10.40
N GLU A 46 -14.39 -4.34 -10.62
CA GLU A 46 -14.91 -4.75 -11.94
C GLU A 46 -15.99 -3.79 -12.45
N ASP A 47 -16.91 -3.34 -11.59
CA ASP A 47 -18.00 -2.43 -11.95
C ASP A 47 -17.53 -1.00 -12.29
N VAL A 48 -16.60 -0.44 -11.50
CA VAL A 48 -16.16 0.96 -11.66
C VAL A 48 -14.90 1.11 -12.51
N GLY A 49 -14.16 0.01 -12.69
CA GLY A 49 -12.87 -0.02 -13.38
C GLY A 49 -11.69 0.37 -12.49
N ILE A 50 -10.53 -0.16 -12.86
CA ILE A 50 -9.26 -0.02 -12.13
C ILE A 50 -8.89 1.46 -11.91
N ASP A 51 -8.94 2.29 -12.96
CA ASP A 51 -8.58 3.72 -12.87
C ASP A 51 -9.43 4.50 -11.86
N HIS A 52 -10.71 4.17 -11.77
CA HIS A 52 -11.62 4.82 -10.82
C HIS A 52 -11.36 4.33 -9.39
N ALA A 53 -11.20 3.01 -9.22
CA ALA A 53 -10.89 2.41 -7.93
C ALA A 53 -9.58 2.97 -7.35
N GLU A 54 -8.51 3.07 -8.14
CA GLU A 54 -7.24 3.67 -7.71
C GLU A 54 -7.40 5.13 -7.27
N ARG A 55 -8.21 5.91 -7.97
CA ARG A 55 -8.47 7.31 -7.62
C ARG A 55 -9.18 7.44 -6.28
N VAL A 56 -10.19 6.61 -6.03
CA VAL A 56 -10.93 6.56 -4.76
C VAL A 56 -10.00 6.19 -3.62
N VAL A 57 -9.19 5.17 -3.82
CA VAL A 57 -8.22 4.72 -2.84
C VAL A 57 -7.20 5.83 -2.55
N ARG A 58 -6.57 6.44 -3.57
CA ARG A 58 -5.62 7.56 -3.38
C ARG A 58 -6.24 8.75 -2.64
N ALA A 59 -7.52 9.06 -2.88
CA ALA A 59 -8.20 10.18 -2.23
C ALA A 59 -8.38 10.00 -0.70
N ARG A 60 -8.39 8.76 -0.20
CA ARG A 60 -8.57 8.47 1.24
C ARG A 60 -7.31 8.71 2.08
N TRP A 61 -6.13 8.66 1.45
CA TRP A 61 -4.81 8.70 2.08
C TRP A 61 -4.04 10.00 1.81
N ARG A 62 -4.71 10.99 1.21
CA ARG A 62 -4.19 12.35 0.99
C ARG A 62 -4.66 13.28 2.09
#